data_AF-A0A544Y1L0-F1
#
_entry.id   AF-A0A544Y1L0-F1
#
_cell.length_a   1.000
_cell.length_b   1.000
_cell.length_c   1.000
_cell.angle_alpha   90.00
_cell.angle_beta   90.00
_cell.angle_gamma   90.00
#
_symmetry.space_group_name_H-M   'P 1'
#
loop_
_entity.id
_entity.type
_entity.pdbx_description
1 polymer ?
#
loop_
_entity_poly.entity_id
_entity_poly.type
_entity_poly.pdbx_seq_one_letter_code
_entity_poly.pdbx_strand_id
1 'polypeptide(L)'
;MESVRMESVSDGNLPVAHPVSEFRLIIQEVLHTAEATCGVEDLERDLERALAVLQRNPDLRPQFETELTTLIDSIREGVVELVSFVMYELRWPVIEEAIRSRISEPRRNVSDLRLYEAMLEAFSDSWRDRDLYRKFSQ
;
A
#
# COMPACT_ATOMS: atom_id res chain seq x y z
N MET A 1 8.68 -12.89 61.00
CA MET A 1 7.29 -13.08 60.55
C MET A 1 6.93 -11.84 59.78
N GLU A 2 7.09 -11.89 58.46
CA GLU A 2 5.98 -12.01 57.48
C GLU A 2 5.58 -10.58 57.05
N SER A 3 5.53 -10.19 55.77
CA SER A 3 5.54 -10.94 54.51
C SER A 3 6.06 -10.07 53.38
N VAL A 4 6.81 -10.70 52.48
CA VAL A 4 6.98 -10.27 51.09
C VAL A 4 5.62 -10.29 50.41
N ARG A 5 5.28 -9.24 49.66
CA ARG A 5 4.52 -9.42 48.42
C ARG A 5 4.92 -8.37 47.39
N MET A 6 5.99 -8.72 46.70
CA MET A 6 6.29 -8.30 45.35
C MET A 6 5.26 -8.97 44.45
N GLU A 7 4.44 -8.22 43.72
CA GLU A 7 3.77 -8.63 42.49
C GLU A 7 2.89 -7.49 41.96
N SER A 8 3.41 -6.78 40.96
CA SER A 8 2.59 -6.35 39.83
C SER A 8 3.51 -6.49 38.64
N VAL A 9 3.50 -7.70 38.09
CA VAL A 9 4.04 -8.02 36.78
C VAL A 9 3.26 -7.14 35.81
N SER A 10 3.89 -6.08 35.32
CA SER A 10 3.43 -5.38 34.12
C SER A 10 3.62 -6.36 32.98
N ASP A 11 2.57 -7.14 32.71
CA ASP A 11 2.48 -7.99 31.55
C ASP A 11 2.61 -7.09 30.31
N GLY A 12 3.69 -7.28 29.58
CA GLY A 12 4.03 -6.56 28.37
C GLY A 12 3.11 -6.96 27.24
N ASN A 13 1.86 -6.48 27.24
CA ASN A 13 1.03 -6.52 26.07
C ASN A 13 1.35 -5.27 25.23
N LEU A 14 2.38 -5.36 24.38
CA LEU A 14 2.55 -4.43 23.28
C LEU A 14 1.20 -4.42 22.53
N PRO A 15 0.55 -3.26 22.33
CA PRO A 15 -0.69 -3.22 21.57
C PRO A 15 -0.37 -3.77 20.19
N VAL A 16 -1.03 -4.87 19.80
CA VAL A 16 -1.01 -5.35 18.42
C VAL A 16 -1.31 -4.12 17.56
N ALA A 17 -0.35 -3.70 16.75
CA ALA A 17 -0.48 -2.46 16.00
C ALA A 17 -1.78 -2.51 15.22
N HIS A 18 -2.59 -1.46 15.32
CA HIS A 18 -3.85 -1.38 14.58
C HIS A 18 -3.55 -1.61 13.08
N PRO A 19 -4.29 -2.46 12.34
CA PRO A 19 -3.90 -2.87 10.99
C PRO A 19 -3.71 -1.71 10.00
N VAL A 20 -4.48 -0.63 10.17
CA VAL A 20 -4.29 0.61 9.38
C VAL A 20 -2.96 1.29 9.72
N SER A 21 -2.53 1.27 10.98
CA SER A 21 -1.23 1.78 11.40
C SER A 21 -0.08 0.91 10.87
N GLU A 22 -0.25 -0.42 10.88
CA GLU A 22 0.70 -1.35 10.25
C GLU A 22 0.82 -1.05 8.74
N PHE A 23 -0.31 -0.89 8.05
CA PHE A 23 -0.33 -0.55 6.64
C PHE A 23 0.38 0.79 6.35
N ARG A 24 0.14 1.81 7.18
CA ARG A 24 0.86 3.10 7.07
C ARG A 24 2.37 2.95 7.24
N LEU A 25 2.83 2.10 8.17
CA LEU A 25 4.26 1.82 8.33
C LEU A 25 4.83 1.16 7.08
N ILE A 26 4.13 0.18 6.51
CA ILE A 26 4.54 -0.47 5.27
C ILE A 26 4.60 0.53 4.10
N ILE A 27 3.62 1.44 4.00
CA ILE A 27 3.68 2.54 3.00
C ILE A 27 4.99 3.32 3.16
N GLN A 28 5.34 3.74 4.38
CA GLN A 28 6.58 4.49 4.61
C GLN A 28 7.83 3.68 4.24
N GLU A 29 7.85 2.37 4.52
CA GLU A 29 8.95 1.47 4.13
C GLU A 29 9.07 1.37 2.60
N VAL A 30 7.94 1.23 1.88
CA VAL A 30 7.93 1.19 0.41
C VAL A 30 8.46 2.49 -0.18
N LEU A 31 7.98 3.65 0.30
CA LEU A 31 8.43 4.95 -0.19
C LEU A 31 9.93 5.14 0.07
N HIS A 32 10.39 4.79 1.27
CA HIS A 32 11.80 4.90 1.62
C HIS A 32 12.71 4.00 0.77
N THR A 33 12.29 2.75 0.54
CA THR A 33 13.04 1.82 -0.31
C THR A 33 13.04 2.30 -1.75
N ALA A 34 11.91 2.80 -2.27
CA ALA A 34 11.82 3.31 -3.63
C ALA A 34 12.72 4.54 -3.85
N GLU A 35 12.89 5.39 -2.83
CA GLU A 35 13.85 6.50 -2.88
C GLU A 35 15.31 6.04 -2.83
N ALA A 36 15.58 4.85 -2.27
CA ALA A 36 16.93 4.32 -2.06
C ALA A 36 17.39 3.35 -3.16
N THR A 37 16.48 2.77 -3.93
CA THR A 37 16.75 1.73 -4.93
C THR A 37 16.18 2.08 -6.29
N CYS A 38 16.76 1.52 -7.36
CA CYS A 38 16.30 1.76 -8.73
C CYS A 38 15.45 0.61 -9.30
N GLY A 39 14.89 -0.28 -8.46
CA GLY A 39 14.25 -1.52 -8.93
C GLY A 39 13.05 -1.97 -8.09
N VAL A 40 12.01 -2.45 -8.76
CA VAL A 40 10.77 -2.95 -8.11
C VAL A 40 10.97 -4.25 -7.34
N GLU A 41 12.03 -5.00 -7.64
CA GLU A 41 12.39 -6.25 -6.97
C GLU A 41 12.69 -6.04 -5.49
N ASP A 42 13.28 -4.90 -5.13
CA ASP A 42 13.55 -4.52 -3.74
C ASP A 42 12.28 -4.12 -3.00
N LEU A 43 11.24 -3.68 -3.73
CA LEU A 43 9.94 -3.30 -3.16
C LEU A 43 9.04 -4.51 -2.94
N GLU A 44 9.18 -5.57 -3.74
CA GLU A 44 8.25 -6.70 -3.80
C GLU A 44 7.88 -7.24 -2.42
N ARG A 45 8.86 -7.43 -1.54
CA ARG A 45 8.60 -7.94 -0.18
C ARG A 45 7.63 -7.06 0.60
N ASP A 46 7.80 -5.75 0.50
CA ASP A 46 6.95 -4.80 1.22
C ASP A 46 5.59 -4.62 0.53
N LEU A 47 5.53 -4.77 -0.79
CA LEU A 47 4.27 -4.82 -1.54
C LEU A 47 3.42 -6.05 -1.18
N GLU A 48 4.06 -7.22 -1.05
CA GLU A 48 3.39 -8.45 -0.59
C GLU A 48 2.92 -8.31 0.86
N ARG A 49 3.72 -7.67 1.73
CA ARG A 49 3.31 -7.36 3.12
C ARG A 49 2.09 -6.44 3.14
N ALA A 50 2.09 -5.37 2.34
CA ALA A 50 0.95 -4.47 2.19
C ALA A 50 -0.31 -5.24 1.76
N LEU A 51 -0.22 -6.00 0.67
CA LEU A 51 -1.33 -6.82 0.17
C LEU A 51 -1.86 -7.77 1.25
N ALA A 52 -0.97 -8.45 1.97
CA ALA A 52 -1.35 -9.40 3.00
C ALA A 52 -2.08 -8.72 4.16
N VAL A 53 -1.73 -7.48 4.54
CA VAL A 53 -2.47 -6.71 5.55
C VAL A 53 -3.87 -6.36 5.05
N LEU A 54 -3.99 -5.89 3.80
CA LEU A 54 -5.28 -5.56 3.19
C LEU A 54 -6.22 -6.78 3.11
N GLN A 55 -5.69 -7.94 2.70
CA GLN A 55 -6.47 -9.17 2.57
C GLN A 55 -6.90 -9.77 3.92
N ARG A 56 -6.06 -9.64 4.95
CA ARG A 56 -6.35 -10.17 6.30
C ARG A 56 -7.40 -9.35 7.05
N ASN A 57 -7.69 -8.13 6.61
CA ASN A 57 -8.54 -7.17 7.34
C ASN A 57 -9.64 -6.57 6.44
N PRO A 58 -10.54 -7.40 5.85
CA PRO A 58 -11.56 -6.91 4.91
C PRO A 58 -12.56 -5.95 5.57
N ASP A 59 -12.83 -6.10 6.87
CA ASP A 59 -13.71 -5.20 7.63
C ASP A 59 -13.18 -3.77 7.70
N LEU A 60 -11.87 -3.59 7.50
CA LEU A 60 -11.20 -2.29 7.52
C LEU A 60 -11.00 -1.68 6.12
N ARG A 61 -11.59 -2.30 5.09
CA ARG A 61 -11.48 -1.84 3.69
C ARG A 61 -11.76 -0.35 3.51
N PRO A 62 -12.82 0.26 4.08
CA PRO A 62 -13.08 1.70 3.88
C PRO A 62 -11.95 2.60 4.42
N GLN A 63 -11.26 2.18 5.49
CA GLN A 63 -10.11 2.93 6.01
C GLN A 63 -8.90 2.76 5.10
N PHE A 64 -8.63 1.55 4.59
CA PHE A 64 -7.56 1.35 3.62
C PHE A 64 -7.81 2.08 2.29
N GLU A 65 -9.05 2.11 1.82
CA GLU A 65 -9.43 2.89 0.65
C GLU A 65 -9.13 4.39 0.86
N THR A 66 -9.36 4.89 2.07
CA THR A 66 -9.03 6.28 2.44
C THR A 66 -7.52 6.53 2.43
N GLU A 67 -6.71 5.61 2.98
CA GLU A 67 -5.25 5.71 2.95
C GLU A 67 -4.71 5.69 1.52
N LEU A 68 -5.16 4.76 0.68
CA LEU A 68 -4.74 4.65 -0.71
C LEU A 68 -5.19 5.86 -1.54
N THR A 69 -6.40 6.39 -1.30
CA THR A 69 -6.89 7.61 -1.96
C THR A 69 -6.03 8.82 -1.57
N THR A 70 -5.65 8.92 -0.30
CA THR A 70 -4.75 9.98 0.17
C THR A 70 -3.36 9.84 -0.45
N LEU A 71 -2.89 8.60 -0.63
CA LEU A 71 -1.58 8.33 -1.22
C LEU A 71 -1.52 8.76 -2.69
N ILE A 72 -2.55 8.47 -3.48
CA ILE A 72 -2.59 8.88 -4.90
C ILE A 72 -2.73 10.41 -5.07
N ASP A 73 -3.14 11.15 -4.04
CA ASP A 73 -3.15 12.63 -4.08
C ASP A 73 -1.75 13.25 -3.96
N SER A 74 -0.75 12.48 -3.52
CA SER A 74 0.65 12.90 -3.41
C SER A 74 1.57 11.85 -4.04
N ILE A 75 1.57 11.77 -5.37
CA ILE A 75 2.43 10.84 -6.09
C ILE A 75 3.91 11.13 -5.79
N ARG A 76 4.60 10.10 -5.32
CA ARG A 76 6.05 10.03 -5.06
C ARG A 76 6.56 8.67 -5.53
N GLU A 77 7.88 8.49 -5.54
CA GLU A 77 8.52 7.19 -5.83
C GLU A 77 7.92 6.09 -4.94
N GLY A 78 7.60 4.92 -5.52
CA GLY A 78 6.98 3.79 -4.83
C GLY A 78 5.45 3.82 -4.77
N VAL A 79 4.80 4.98 -4.96
CA VAL A 79 3.32 5.07 -4.93
C VAL A 79 2.70 4.28 -6.07
N VAL A 80 3.23 4.44 -7.29
CA VAL A 80 2.70 3.78 -8.48
C VAL A 80 2.84 2.27 -8.35
N GLU A 81 4.00 1.80 -7.91
CA GLU A 81 4.29 0.39 -7.71
C GLU A 81 3.36 -0.21 -6.67
N LEU A 82 3.20 0.46 -5.52
CA LEU A 82 2.33 0.01 -4.45
C LEU A 82 0.89 -0.10 -4.90
N VAL A 83 0.33 0.99 -5.43
CA VAL A 83 -1.08 1.04 -5.83
C VAL A 83 -1.35 0.05 -6.95
N SER A 84 -0.48 0.00 -7.97
CA SER A 84 -0.63 -0.94 -9.09
C SER A 84 -0.62 -2.39 -8.61
N PHE A 85 0.35 -2.76 -7.78
CA PHE A 85 0.48 -4.12 -7.28
C PHE A 85 -0.74 -4.56 -6.46
N VAL A 86 -1.19 -3.73 -5.50
CA VAL A 86 -2.33 -4.12 -4.67
C VAL A 86 -3.65 -4.08 -5.44
N MET A 87 -3.80 -3.17 -6.42
CA MET A 87 -5.04 -3.06 -7.19
C MET A 87 -5.18 -4.10 -8.29
N TYR A 88 -4.08 -4.62 -8.82
CA TYR A 88 -4.13 -5.80 -9.69
C TYR A 88 -4.78 -7.00 -8.99
N GLU A 89 -4.44 -7.21 -7.73
CA GLU A 89 -4.95 -8.33 -6.92
C GLU A 89 -6.35 -8.05 -6.34
N LEU A 90 -6.61 -6.82 -5.87
CA LEU A 90 -7.82 -6.51 -5.10
C LEU A 90 -8.95 -5.88 -5.92
N ARG A 91 -8.61 -5.16 -7.00
CA ARG A 91 -9.54 -4.47 -7.91
C ARG A 91 -10.62 -3.66 -7.21
N TRP A 92 -10.24 -2.81 -6.25
CA TRP A 92 -11.21 -2.00 -5.52
C TRP A 92 -11.75 -0.86 -6.39
N PRO A 93 -13.06 -0.83 -6.73
CA PRO A 93 -13.59 0.17 -7.65
C PRO A 93 -13.47 1.61 -7.13
N VAL A 94 -13.48 1.80 -5.81
CA VAL A 94 -13.31 3.12 -5.18
C VAL A 94 -11.96 3.74 -5.57
N ILE A 95 -10.90 2.94 -5.61
CA ILE A 95 -9.57 3.40 -5.99
C ILE A 95 -9.49 3.63 -7.50
N GLU A 96 -10.09 2.76 -8.30
CA GLU A 96 -10.19 2.94 -9.75
C GLU A 96 -10.86 4.27 -10.11
N GLU A 97 -12.03 4.54 -9.52
CA GLU A 97 -12.78 5.78 -9.73
C GLU A 97 -12.02 7.00 -9.22
N ALA A 98 -11.31 6.87 -8.09
CA ALA A 98 -10.47 7.94 -7.58
C ALA A 98 -9.37 8.31 -8.61
N ILE A 99 -8.69 7.31 -9.19
CA ILE A 99 -7.69 7.49 -10.25
C ILE A 99 -8.31 8.09 -11.52
N ARG A 100 -9.47 7.59 -11.97
CA ARG A 100 -10.17 8.12 -13.15
C ARG A 100 -10.60 9.58 -13.00
N SER A 101 -11.09 9.95 -11.82
CA SER A 101 -11.43 11.34 -11.49
C SER A 101 -10.21 12.24 -11.64
N ARG A 102 -9.06 11.76 -11.18
CA ARG A 102 -7.76 12.45 -11.18
C ARG A 102 -7.20 12.64 -12.60
N ILE A 103 -7.42 11.68 -13.49
CA ILE A 103 -7.11 11.80 -14.93
C ILE A 103 -7.97 12.88 -15.60
N SER A 104 -9.23 13.02 -15.18
CA SER A 104 -10.21 13.91 -15.82
C SER A 104 -10.09 15.39 -15.38
N GLU A 105 -9.19 15.71 -14.45
CA GLU A 105 -9.05 17.06 -13.90
C GLU A 105 -8.38 18.03 -14.88
N PRO A 106 -9.04 19.14 -15.25
CA PRO A 106 -8.46 20.13 -16.14
C PRO A 106 -7.28 20.86 -15.46
N ARG A 107 -6.16 20.98 -16.18
CA ARG A 107 -4.88 21.64 -15.78
C ARG A 107 -3.91 20.79 -14.95
N ARG A 108 -4.06 19.47 -14.94
CA ARG A 108 -3.08 18.57 -14.31
C ARG A 108 -1.76 18.53 -15.08
N ASN A 109 -0.67 18.31 -14.34
CA ASN A 109 0.65 18.08 -14.91
C ASN A 109 0.64 16.81 -15.78
N VAL A 110 1.19 16.90 -17.00
CA VAL A 110 1.27 15.78 -17.95
C VAL A 110 2.08 14.61 -17.38
N SER A 111 3.08 14.89 -16.54
CA SER A 111 3.84 13.84 -15.86
C SER A 111 2.96 13.02 -14.92
N ASP A 112 2.15 13.68 -14.10
CA ASP A 112 1.25 12.99 -13.15
C ASP A 112 0.20 12.18 -13.90
N LEU A 113 -0.31 12.71 -15.03
CA LEU A 113 -1.29 12.00 -15.87
C LEU A 113 -0.80 10.61 -16.27
N ARG A 114 0.44 10.48 -16.73
CA ARG A 114 1.02 9.19 -17.12
C ARG A 114 1.14 8.23 -15.94
N LEU A 115 1.42 8.75 -14.74
CA LEU A 115 1.52 7.93 -13.52
C LEU A 115 0.14 7.40 -13.11
N TYR A 116 -0.93 8.20 -13.25
CA TYR A 116 -2.30 7.72 -13.04
C TYR A 116 -2.74 6.71 -14.09
N GLU A 117 -2.38 6.91 -15.35
CA GLU A 117 -2.65 5.94 -16.42
C GLU A 117 -1.97 4.59 -16.15
N ALA A 118 -0.70 4.62 -15.70
CA ALA A 118 0.02 3.41 -15.31
C ALA A 118 -0.66 2.68 -14.14
N MET A 119 -1.09 3.41 -13.11
CA MET A 119 -1.86 2.82 -12.01
C MET A 119 -3.20 2.22 -12.48
N LEU A 120 -3.85 2.84 -13.47
CA LEU A 120 -5.11 2.36 -14.02
C LEU A 120 -4.94 1.09 -14.86
N GLU A 121 -3.83 0.95 -15.59
CA GLU A 121 -3.53 -0.27 -16.36
C GLU A 121 -3.47 -1.52 -15.45
N ALA A 122 -3.11 -1.37 -14.18
CA ALA A 122 -3.03 -2.46 -13.22
C ALA A 122 -4.39 -3.11 -12.90
N PHE A 123 -5.51 -2.46 -13.17
CA PHE A 123 -6.83 -3.08 -13.01
C PHE A 123 -7.17 -4.08 -14.13
N SER A 124 -6.37 -4.11 -15.20
CA SER A 124 -6.54 -5.04 -16.32
C SER A 124 -5.85 -6.38 -16.08
N ASP A 125 -6.49 -7.48 -16.48
CA ASP A 125 -5.87 -8.82 -16.57
C ASP A 125 -4.65 -8.87 -17.51
N SER A 126 -4.56 -7.90 -18.42
CA SER A 126 -3.45 -7.74 -19.36
C SER A 126 -2.42 -6.70 -18.92
N TRP A 127 -2.33 -6.38 -17.62
CA TRP A 127 -1.34 -5.44 -17.11
C TRP A 127 0.08 -5.90 -17.46
N ARG A 128 0.74 -5.15 -18.35
CA ARG A 128 2.03 -5.54 -18.94
C ARG A 128 3.19 -5.49 -17.96
N ASP A 129 3.13 -4.58 -16.99
CA ASP A 129 4.23 -4.39 -16.03
C ASP A 129 4.13 -5.35 -14.84
N ARG A 130 3.13 -6.24 -14.81
CA ARG A 130 3.06 -7.27 -13.76
C ARG A 130 4.30 -8.17 -13.78
N ASP A 131 4.83 -8.45 -14.97
CA ASP A 131 6.02 -9.28 -15.17
C ASP A 131 7.30 -8.67 -14.58
N LEU A 132 7.28 -7.38 -14.20
CA LEU A 132 8.37 -6.75 -13.45
C LEU A 132 8.48 -7.29 -12.02
N TYR A 133 7.40 -7.85 -11.48
CA TYR A 133 7.37 -8.48 -10.17
C TYR A 133 7.61 -9.97 -10.32
N ARG A 134 8.57 -10.50 -9.54
CA ARG A 134 8.90 -11.93 -9.47
C ARG A 134 7.68 -12.77 -9.13
N LYS A 135 6.73 -12.23 -8.36
CA LYS A 135 5.43 -12.88 -8.09
C LYS A 135 4.69 -13.30 -9.36
N PHE A 136 4.83 -12.56 -10.46
CA PHE A 136 4.08 -12.79 -11.72
C PHE A 136 4.97 -13.23 -12.90
N SER A 137 6.29 -13.31 -12.74
CA SER A 137 7.25 -13.55 -13.83
C SER A 137 7.41 -15.04 -14.23
N GLN A 138 6.34 -15.84 -14.22
CA GLN A 138 6.38 -17.29 -14.49
C GLN A 138 6.00 -17.66 -15.93
#